data_AF-A0A2H0UI76-F1
#
_entry.id   AF-A0A2H0UI76-F1
#
_cell.length_a   1.000
_cell.length_b   1.000
_cell.length_c   1.000
_cell.angle_alpha   90.00
_cell.angle_beta   90.00
_cell.angle_gamma   90.00
#
_symmetry.space_group_name_H-M   'P 1'
#
loop_
_entity.id
_entity.type
_entity.pdbx_description
1 polymer ?
#
loop_
_entity_poly.entity_id
_entity_poly.type
_entity_poly.pdbx_seq_one_letter_code
_entity_poly.pdbx_strand_id
1 'polypeptide(L)'
;MSIENDVALRQESFQGIERLSLSYPDRAQAWTREGPLRWLPGGFRHVPGPEIANTLAMRYRRAETGNDAIALAEALGFALKFCALRASEGGLEAALVPNAERRFIILCDPWTEADEPVDRVQLRVAHELAHTFFYDWSSSLPRHLLVESPAEERFCDLFAATFIAPSTD
;
A
#
# COMPACT_ATOMS: atom_id res chain seq x y z
N MET A 1 4.82 24.80 2.89
CA MET A 1 4.09 23.96 3.86
C MET A 1 5.12 22.99 4.43
N SER A 2 5.27 22.92 5.76
CA SER A 2 6.32 22.11 6.40
C SER A 2 5.88 20.65 6.47
N ILE A 3 6.77 19.71 6.14
CA ILE A 3 6.56 18.25 6.17
C ILE A 3 6.08 17.79 7.57
N GLU A 4 6.44 18.52 8.62
CA GLU A 4 6.02 18.22 10.00
C GLU A 4 4.50 18.38 10.21
N ASN A 5 3.81 19.22 9.44
CA ASN A 5 2.36 19.37 9.54
C ASN A 5 1.60 18.20 8.90
N ASP A 6 2.14 17.58 7.84
CA ASP A 6 1.49 16.44 7.19
C ASP A 6 1.56 15.17 8.06
N VAL A 7 2.68 14.96 8.75
CA VAL A 7 2.85 13.82 9.68
C VAL A 7 1.92 13.96 10.90
N ALA A 8 1.76 15.19 11.42
CA ALA A 8 0.86 15.45 12.55
C ALA A 8 -0.62 15.28 12.17
N LEU A 9 -1.04 15.75 10.99
CA LEU A 9 -2.40 15.56 10.47
C LEU A 9 -2.73 14.08 10.24
N ARG A 10 -1.74 13.28 9.79
CA ARG A 10 -1.86 11.83 9.71
C ARG A 10 -2.11 11.26 11.11
N GLN A 11 -1.26 11.56 12.09
CA GLN A 11 -1.38 11.03 13.47
C GLN A 11 -2.67 11.43 14.20
N GLU A 12 -3.16 12.66 14.05
CA GLU A 12 -4.42 13.10 14.68
C GLU A 12 -5.66 12.49 14.02
N SER A 13 -5.64 12.26 12.70
CA SER A 13 -6.70 11.54 11.99
C SER A 13 -6.77 10.05 12.41
N PHE A 14 -5.67 9.48 12.91
CA PHE A 14 -5.60 8.08 13.35
C PHE A 14 -6.25 7.82 14.72
N GLN A 15 -6.38 8.82 15.60
CA GLN A 15 -6.99 8.61 16.94
C GLN A 15 -8.50 8.26 16.87
N GLY A 16 -9.16 8.52 15.73
CA GLY A 16 -10.56 8.13 15.50
C GLY A 16 -10.75 6.67 15.04
N ILE A 17 -9.69 6.00 14.57
CA ILE A 17 -9.79 4.67 13.93
C ILE A 17 -9.74 3.52 14.97
N GLU A 18 -9.29 3.80 16.19
CA GLU A 18 -9.15 2.82 17.29
C GLU A 18 -10.48 2.20 17.77
N ARG A 19 -11.65 2.68 17.30
CA ARG A 19 -12.97 2.15 17.69
C ARG A 19 -13.72 1.33 16.64
N LEU A 20 -13.09 1.00 15.51
CA LEU A 20 -13.70 0.09 14.54
C LEU A 20 -13.45 -1.38 14.93
N SER A 21 -14.23 -1.85 15.91
CA SER A 21 -14.35 -3.28 16.23
C SER A 21 -15.02 -4.01 15.06
N LEU A 22 -14.21 -4.65 14.22
CA LEU A 22 -14.70 -5.47 13.11
C LEU A 22 -14.16 -6.89 13.27
N SER A 23 -15.08 -7.82 13.54
CA SER A 23 -14.83 -9.25 13.50
C SER A 23 -14.66 -9.70 12.05
N TYR A 24 -13.42 -9.96 11.64
CA TYR A 24 -13.13 -10.65 10.38
C TYR A 24 -12.89 -12.14 10.65
N PRO A 25 -13.33 -13.04 9.75
CA PRO A 25 -13.03 -14.45 9.88
C PRO A 25 -11.51 -14.67 9.89
N ASP A 26 -11.12 -15.58 10.77
CA ASP A 26 -9.77 -15.90 11.24
C ASP A 26 -8.91 -16.59 10.15
N ARG A 27 -8.68 -15.91 9.03
CA ARG A 27 -7.79 -16.37 7.95
C ARG A 27 -6.45 -15.65 7.94
N ALA A 28 -5.88 -15.45 9.13
CA ALA A 28 -4.44 -15.29 9.23
C ALA A 28 -3.79 -16.66 9.01
N GLN A 29 -3.71 -17.11 7.74
CA GLN A 29 -2.80 -18.20 7.42
C GLN A 29 -1.41 -17.72 7.82
N ALA A 30 -0.83 -18.43 8.80
CA ALA A 30 0.53 -18.22 9.22
C ALA A 30 1.41 -18.19 7.97
N TRP A 31 2.11 -17.06 7.80
CA TRP A 31 3.16 -16.90 6.81
C TRP A 31 4.24 -17.95 7.08
N THR A 32 4.06 -19.15 6.55
CA THR A 32 5.16 -20.07 6.39
C THR A 32 6.06 -19.48 5.32
N ARG A 33 7.37 -19.65 5.46
CA ARG A 33 8.38 -19.27 4.45
C ARG A 33 8.17 -19.95 3.07
N GLU A 34 7.06 -20.66 2.87
CA GLU A 34 6.78 -21.64 1.82
C GLU A 34 5.54 -21.29 0.99
N GLY A 35 5.17 -20.01 0.91
CA GLY A 35 4.26 -19.50 -0.14
C GLY A 35 5.03 -19.10 -1.42
N PRO A 36 4.42 -19.21 -2.61
CA PRO A 36 5.07 -18.86 -3.89
C PRO A 36 5.36 -17.35 -4.01
N LEU A 37 4.55 -16.50 -3.35
CA LEU A 37 4.71 -15.06 -3.30
C LEU A 37 5.60 -14.65 -2.11
N ARG A 38 6.91 -14.55 -2.35
CA ARG A 38 7.82 -13.89 -1.41
C ARG A 38 7.89 -12.40 -1.69
N TRP A 39 7.25 -11.60 -0.86
CA TRP A 39 7.55 -10.17 -0.77
C TRP A 39 9.01 -9.98 -0.31
N LEU A 40 9.70 -8.96 -0.82
CA LEU A 40 11.15 -8.80 -0.63
C LEU A 40 11.54 -8.86 0.86
N PRO A 41 12.55 -9.68 1.24
CA PRO A 41 13.04 -9.70 2.62
C PRO A 41 13.89 -8.46 2.88
N GLY A 42 13.28 -7.44 3.47
CA GLY A 42 13.94 -6.19 3.88
C GLY A 42 13.61 -5.04 2.95
N GLY A 43 13.18 -3.92 3.53
CA GLY A 43 12.87 -2.73 2.77
C GLY A 43 14.09 -1.96 2.29
N PHE A 44 13.88 -1.09 1.31
CA PHE A 44 14.88 -0.20 0.75
C PHE A 44 15.25 0.89 1.76
N ARG A 45 16.56 1.08 1.96
CA ARG A 45 17.13 2.17 2.77
C ARG A 45 17.55 3.38 1.94
N HIS A 46 17.19 3.38 0.65
CA HIS A 46 17.32 4.48 -0.31
C HIS A 46 16.30 4.24 -1.42
N VAL A 47 15.82 5.31 -2.08
CA VAL A 47 14.90 5.14 -3.22
C VAL A 47 15.68 4.61 -4.42
N PRO A 48 15.37 3.40 -4.94
CA PRO A 48 16.05 2.87 -6.12
C PRO A 48 15.69 3.65 -7.40
N GLY A 49 16.40 3.37 -8.49
CA GLY A 49 16.07 3.91 -9.80
C GLY A 49 14.71 3.41 -10.33
N PRO A 50 14.10 4.14 -11.30
CA PRO A 50 12.79 3.83 -11.85
C PRO A 50 12.70 2.43 -12.49
N GLU A 51 13.81 1.90 -13.02
CA GLU A 51 13.90 0.55 -13.59
C GLU A 51 13.58 -0.54 -12.56
N ILE A 52 13.88 -0.32 -11.28
CA ILE A 52 13.56 -1.25 -10.21
C ILE A 52 12.07 -1.24 -9.91
N ALA A 53 11.41 -0.07 -9.91
CA ALA A 53 9.94 0.01 -9.74
C ALA A 53 9.23 -0.84 -10.81
N ASN A 54 9.63 -0.67 -12.07
CA ASN A 54 9.08 -1.42 -13.20
C ASN A 54 9.33 -2.93 -13.07
N THR A 55 10.55 -3.30 -12.70
CA THR A 55 10.94 -4.71 -12.54
C THR A 55 10.11 -5.39 -11.43
N LEU A 56 9.89 -4.70 -10.31
CA LEU A 56 9.06 -5.22 -9.22
C LEU A 56 7.60 -5.32 -9.62
N ALA A 57 7.04 -4.29 -10.27
CA ALA A 57 5.65 -4.31 -10.74
C ALA A 57 5.41 -5.51 -11.67
N MET A 58 6.28 -5.72 -12.66
CA MET A 58 6.19 -6.85 -13.58
C MET A 58 6.38 -8.20 -12.89
N ARG A 59 7.25 -8.28 -11.87
CA ARG A 59 7.46 -9.49 -11.09
C ARG A 59 6.21 -9.90 -10.33
N TYR A 60 5.56 -8.97 -9.63
CA TYR A 60 4.38 -9.29 -8.82
C TYR A 60 3.14 -9.53 -9.68
N ARG A 61 3.04 -8.89 -10.86
CA ARG A 61 1.99 -9.20 -11.83
C ARG A 61 1.97 -10.67 -12.26
N ARG A 62 3.16 -11.26 -12.46
CA ARG A 62 3.32 -12.65 -12.95
C ARG A 62 2.98 -13.72 -11.92
N ALA A 63 2.85 -13.35 -10.66
CA ALA A 63 2.71 -14.28 -9.55
C ALA A 63 1.24 -14.59 -9.19
N GLU A 64 0.41 -14.85 -10.21
CA GLU A 64 -0.99 -15.34 -10.16
C GLU A 64 -2.11 -14.31 -9.97
N THR A 65 -1.80 -13.05 -9.64
CA THR A 65 -2.84 -12.00 -9.46
C THR A 65 -3.12 -11.16 -10.71
N GLY A 66 -2.33 -11.34 -11.78
CA GLY A 66 -2.41 -10.46 -12.95
C GLY A 66 -2.18 -9.00 -12.55
N ASN A 67 -2.97 -8.08 -13.10
CA ASN A 67 -2.94 -6.65 -12.76
C ASN A 67 -3.95 -6.26 -11.66
N ASP A 68 -4.41 -7.21 -10.83
CA ASP A 68 -5.30 -6.94 -9.70
C ASP A 68 -4.49 -6.69 -8.41
N ALA A 69 -4.38 -5.43 -8.03
CA ALA A 69 -3.64 -4.96 -6.85
C ALA A 69 -4.38 -5.31 -5.56
N ILE A 70 -5.71 -5.39 -5.58
CA ILE A 70 -6.51 -5.82 -4.43
C ILE A 70 -6.23 -7.29 -4.15
N ALA A 71 -6.29 -8.14 -5.18
CA ALA A 71 -5.95 -9.56 -5.03
C ALA A 71 -4.52 -9.75 -4.54
N LEU A 72 -3.57 -8.92 -4.99
CA LEU A 72 -2.20 -8.93 -4.49
C LEU A 72 -2.11 -8.53 -3.02
N ALA A 73 -2.79 -7.46 -2.59
CA ALA A 73 -2.82 -7.05 -1.19
C ALA A 73 -3.39 -8.15 -0.28
N GLU A 74 -4.47 -8.81 -0.71
CA GLU A 74 -5.09 -9.93 0.01
C GLU A 74 -4.16 -11.15 0.09
N ALA A 75 -3.48 -11.49 -1.01
CA ALA A 75 -2.47 -12.57 -1.03
C ALA A 75 -1.28 -12.29 -0.11
N LEU A 76 -0.99 -11.01 0.14
CA LEU A 76 -0.01 -10.53 1.12
C LEU A 76 -0.61 -10.33 2.52
N GLY A 77 -1.85 -10.78 2.76
CA GLY A 77 -2.49 -10.69 4.07
C GLY A 77 -2.72 -9.27 4.57
N PHE A 78 -2.61 -8.25 3.72
CA PHE A 78 -2.92 -6.87 4.08
C PHE A 78 -4.43 -6.69 4.08
N ALA A 79 -4.95 -5.99 5.10
CA ALA A 79 -6.36 -5.63 5.09
C ALA A 79 -6.58 -4.39 4.23
N LEU A 80 -7.59 -4.43 3.36
CA LEU A 80 -8.11 -3.24 2.69
C LEU A 80 -9.36 -2.74 3.44
N LYS A 81 -9.42 -1.45 3.74
CA LYS A 81 -10.59 -0.80 4.35
C LYS A 81 -10.94 0.47 3.60
N PHE A 82 -12.23 0.69 3.39
CA PHE A 82 -12.74 1.95 2.86
C PHE A 82 -13.21 2.84 4.01
N CYS A 83 -12.67 4.05 4.10
CA CYS A 83 -13.06 5.03 5.11
C CYS A 83 -12.84 6.46 4.59
N ALA A 84 -13.59 7.43 5.10
CA ALA A 84 -13.41 8.82 4.69
C ALA A 84 -12.02 9.33 5.11
N LEU A 85 -11.18 9.61 4.10
CA LEU A 85 -9.88 10.27 4.20
C LEU A 85 -9.94 11.72 3.68
N ARG A 86 -11.14 12.17 3.28
CA ARG A 86 -11.48 13.51 2.82
C ARG A 86 -10.80 13.88 1.49
N ALA A 87 -10.62 12.91 0.60
CA ALA A 87 -10.00 13.12 -0.72
C ALA A 87 -10.64 14.30 -1.49
N SER A 88 -11.97 14.42 -1.48
CA SER A 88 -12.73 15.51 -2.12
C SER A 88 -12.41 16.91 -1.61
N GLU A 89 -11.80 17.01 -0.43
CA GLU A 89 -11.44 18.26 0.24
C GLU A 89 -9.92 18.49 0.24
N GLY A 90 -9.17 17.72 -0.56
CA GLY A 90 -7.71 17.75 -0.59
C GLY A 90 -7.06 16.89 0.50
N GLY A 91 -7.80 15.98 1.12
CA GLY A 91 -7.28 14.95 2.01
C GLY A 91 -6.58 13.81 1.25
N LEU A 92 -6.34 12.69 1.92
CA LEU A 92 -5.65 11.55 1.33
C LEU A 92 -6.61 10.72 0.47
N GLU A 93 -6.12 10.18 -0.64
CA GLU A 93 -6.89 9.22 -1.45
C GLU A 93 -6.74 7.78 -0.93
N ALA A 94 -5.57 7.47 -0.39
CA ALA A 94 -5.27 6.22 0.29
C ALA A 94 -4.17 6.44 1.34
N ALA A 95 -4.00 5.46 2.23
CA ALA A 95 -2.93 5.46 3.21
C ALA A 95 -2.57 4.04 3.66
N LEU A 96 -1.27 3.75 3.71
CA LEU A 96 -0.73 2.55 4.32
C LEU A 96 -0.48 2.74 5.82
N VAL A 97 -1.11 1.90 6.64
CA VAL A 97 -1.05 1.98 8.11
C VAL A 97 -0.41 0.73 8.68
N PRO A 98 0.73 0.82 9.38
CA PRO A 98 1.30 -0.31 10.11
C PRO A 98 0.31 -0.87 11.14
N ASN A 99 0.19 -2.18 11.22
CA ASN A 99 -0.71 -2.89 12.12
C ASN A 99 -0.02 -4.12 12.72
N ALA A 100 -0.14 -4.33 14.02
CA ALA A 100 0.55 -5.42 14.72
C ALA A 100 0.04 -6.82 14.33
N GLU A 101 -1.22 -6.96 13.93
CA GLU A 101 -1.85 -8.26 13.62
C GLU A 101 -1.69 -8.64 12.14
N ARG A 102 -1.81 -7.66 11.24
CA ARG A 102 -1.84 -7.86 9.79
C ARG A 102 -0.65 -7.25 9.05
N ARG A 103 0.35 -6.75 9.79
CA ARG A 103 1.48 -5.92 9.33
C ARG A 103 1.04 -4.58 8.77
N PHE A 104 0.10 -4.56 7.83
CA PHE A 104 -0.43 -3.34 7.25
C PHE A 104 -1.95 -3.39 7.07
N ILE A 105 -2.56 -2.21 7.12
CA ILE A 105 -3.90 -1.92 6.64
C ILE A 105 -3.76 -0.86 5.56
N ILE A 106 -4.29 -1.12 4.37
CA ILE A 106 -4.48 -0.12 3.33
C ILE A 106 -5.85 0.52 3.57
N LEU A 107 -5.86 1.82 3.83
CA LEU A 107 -7.06 2.63 3.88
C LEU A 107 -7.25 3.27 2.50
N CYS A 108 -8.45 3.20 1.95
CA CYS A 108 -8.80 3.93 0.71
C CYS A 108 -10.02 4.81 0.97
N ASP A 109 -9.99 6.02 0.45
CA ASP A 109 -11.17 6.88 0.45
C ASP A 109 -12.23 6.26 -0.48
N PRO A 110 -13.48 6.07 -0.02
CA PRO A 110 -14.57 5.61 -0.88
C PRO A 110 -15.01 6.67 -1.89
N TRP A 111 -14.51 7.90 -1.79
CA TRP A 111 -14.78 8.97 -2.74
C TRP A 111 -14.24 8.58 -4.11
N THR A 112 -15.17 8.10 -4.92
CA THR A 112 -15.06 8.07 -6.36
C THR A 112 -15.81 9.30 -6.86
N GLU A 113 -15.16 10.17 -7.63
CA GLU A 113 -15.93 11.03 -8.54
C GLU A 113 -16.86 10.10 -9.34
N ALA A 114 -18.08 10.53 -9.65
CA ALA A 114 -19.11 9.66 -10.23
C ALA A 114 -18.68 8.96 -11.54
N ASP A 115 -17.59 9.43 -12.16
CA ASP A 115 -16.98 8.93 -13.38
C ASP A 115 -15.55 8.37 -13.18
N GLU A 116 -15.10 8.12 -11.93
CA GLU A 116 -13.78 7.51 -11.70
C GLU A 116 -13.75 6.08 -12.27
N PRO A 117 -12.79 5.78 -13.17
CA PRO A 117 -12.58 4.41 -13.63
C PRO A 117 -12.28 3.49 -12.44
N VAL A 118 -12.79 2.25 -12.50
CA VAL A 118 -12.45 1.16 -11.55
C VAL A 118 -10.93 1.03 -11.36
N ASP A 119 -10.16 1.41 -12.38
CA ASP A 119 -8.70 1.44 -12.38
C ASP A 119 -8.08 2.39 -11.34
N ARG A 120 -8.79 3.41 -10.85
CA ARG A 120 -8.22 4.35 -9.85
C ARG A 120 -8.07 3.73 -8.46
N VAL A 121 -9.02 2.91 -8.02
CA VAL A 121 -8.87 2.18 -6.75
C VAL A 121 -7.72 1.19 -6.86
N GLN A 122 -7.62 0.48 -7.97
CA GLN A 122 -6.51 -0.43 -8.26
C GLN A 122 -5.16 0.29 -8.25
N LEU A 123 -5.09 1.48 -8.85
CA LEU A 123 -3.89 2.32 -8.83
C LEU A 123 -3.51 2.77 -7.42
N ARG A 124 -4.48 3.24 -6.62
CA ARG A 124 -4.28 3.65 -5.22
C ARG A 124 -3.75 2.48 -4.38
N VAL A 125 -4.36 1.32 -4.48
CA VAL A 125 -3.92 0.12 -3.75
C VAL A 125 -2.51 -0.31 -4.20
N ALA A 126 -2.23 -0.28 -5.50
CA ALA A 126 -0.89 -0.60 -6.02
C ALA A 126 0.17 0.39 -5.54
N HIS A 127 -0.18 1.68 -5.40
CA HIS A 127 0.70 2.71 -4.85
C HIS A 127 1.01 2.43 -3.37
N GLU A 128 -0.02 2.15 -2.56
CA GLU A 128 0.19 1.82 -1.14
C GLU A 128 0.97 0.51 -0.95
N LEU A 129 0.77 -0.48 -1.83
CA LEU A 129 1.60 -1.69 -1.85
C LEU A 129 3.07 -1.35 -2.08
N ALA A 130 3.38 -0.40 -2.96
CA ALA A 130 4.75 0.00 -3.23
C ALA A 130 5.43 0.64 -2.00
N HIS A 131 4.69 1.40 -1.18
CA HIS A 131 5.24 1.96 0.05
C HIS A 131 5.78 0.88 1.00
N THR A 132 5.21 -0.34 0.98
CA THR A 132 5.68 -1.44 1.83
C THR A 132 7.12 -1.85 1.54
N PHE A 133 7.66 -1.53 0.35
CA PHE A 133 9.08 -1.74 0.04
C PHE A 133 10.01 -0.83 0.86
N PHE A 134 9.52 0.24 1.47
CA PHE A 134 10.31 1.16 2.30
C PHE A 134 10.14 0.90 3.79
N TYR A 135 9.53 -0.22 4.18
CA TYR A 135 9.39 -0.61 5.58
C TYR A 135 10.40 -1.68 6.00
N ASP A 136 10.76 -1.68 7.28
CA ASP A 136 11.38 -2.81 7.95
C ASP A 136 10.29 -3.77 8.43
N TRP A 137 10.40 -5.04 8.04
CA TRP A 137 9.43 -6.09 8.32
C TRP A 137 9.90 -7.04 9.42
N SER A 138 11.12 -6.83 9.92
CA SER A 138 11.72 -7.68 10.96
C SER A 138 11.23 -7.32 12.37
N SER A 139 10.67 -6.12 12.56
CA SER A 139 10.07 -5.67 13.81
C SER A 139 8.63 -6.17 13.98
N SER A 140 8.15 -6.21 15.23
CA SER A 140 6.76 -6.57 15.56
C SER A 140 5.73 -5.61 14.96
N LEU A 141 6.10 -4.35 14.77
CA LEU A 141 5.34 -3.35 14.03
C LEU A 141 6.22 -2.83 12.89
N PRO A 142 5.76 -2.83 11.63
CA PRO A 142 6.57 -2.31 10.55
C PRO A 142 6.99 -0.86 10.78
N ARG A 143 8.25 -0.55 10.49
CA ARG A 143 8.80 0.81 10.61
C ARG A 143 9.26 1.32 9.26
N HIS A 144 8.83 2.52 8.90
CA HIS A 144 9.32 3.17 7.68
C HIS A 144 10.82 3.44 7.82
N LEU A 145 11.60 3.10 6.78
CA LEU A 145 13.06 3.12 6.78
C LEU A 145 13.63 4.45 6.28
N LEU A 146 12.80 5.28 5.67
CA LEU A 146 13.19 6.53 5.04
C LEU A 146 12.45 7.70 5.70
N VAL A 147 12.84 8.91 5.33
CA VAL A 147 11.96 10.06 5.50
C VAL A 147 11.16 10.16 4.21
N GLU A 148 9.85 10.33 4.32
CA GLU A 148 8.97 10.54 3.18
C GLU A 148 9.55 11.61 2.25
N SER A 149 9.64 11.28 0.96
CA SER A 149 10.32 12.14 -0.01
C SER A 149 9.61 12.11 -1.35
N PRO A 150 9.68 13.20 -2.14
CA PRO A 150 9.12 13.20 -3.49
C PRO A 150 9.71 12.12 -4.42
N ALA A 151 10.90 11.60 -4.12
CA ALA A 151 11.49 10.50 -4.88
C ALA A 151 10.79 9.17 -4.59
N GLU A 152 10.43 8.93 -3.33
CA GLU A 152 9.68 7.74 -2.91
C GLU A 152 8.29 7.71 -3.56
N GLU A 153 7.56 8.82 -3.48
CA GLU A 153 6.24 8.96 -4.13
C GLU A 153 6.30 8.64 -5.62
N ARG A 154 7.28 9.21 -6.35
CA ARG A 154 7.48 8.91 -7.78
C ARG A 154 7.81 7.45 -8.05
N PHE A 155 8.51 6.79 -7.14
CA PHE A 155 8.77 5.35 -7.25
C PHE A 155 7.47 4.55 -7.09
N CYS A 156 6.66 4.90 -6.09
CA CYS A 156 5.35 4.28 -5.83
C CYS A 156 4.38 4.48 -7.00
N ASP A 157 4.30 5.69 -7.54
CA ASP A 157 3.50 6.02 -8.72
C ASP A 157 3.92 5.21 -9.94
N LEU A 158 5.23 5.12 -10.19
CA LEU A 158 5.75 4.36 -11.32
C LEU A 158 5.50 2.86 -11.16
N PHE A 159 5.66 2.32 -9.95
CA PHE A 159 5.29 0.94 -9.65
C PHE A 159 3.80 0.72 -9.92
N ALA A 160 2.92 1.58 -9.41
CA ALA A 160 1.47 1.44 -9.52
C ALA A 160 1.01 1.50 -10.97
N ALA A 161 1.46 2.52 -11.72
CA ALA A 161 1.15 2.66 -13.14
C ALA A 161 1.62 1.45 -13.94
N THR A 162 2.86 1.00 -13.70
CA THR A 162 3.41 -0.19 -14.36
C THR A 162 2.72 -1.47 -13.92
N PHE A 163 2.20 -1.56 -12.69
CA PHE A 163 1.51 -2.75 -12.20
C PHE A 163 0.11 -2.87 -12.81
N ILE A 164 -0.60 -1.77 -13.03
CA ILE A 164 -1.97 -1.74 -13.56
C ILE A 164 -2.04 -1.74 -15.10
N ALA A 165 -1.02 -1.21 -15.78
CA ALA A 165 -1.00 -1.09 -17.24
C ALA A 165 -1.39 -2.41 -17.96
N PRO A 166 -2.13 -2.39 -19.08
CA PRO A 166 -2.44 -3.61 -19.82
C PRO A 166 -1.16 -4.41 -20.14
N SER A 167 -1.22 -5.74 -20.02
CA SER A 167 -0.13 -6.60 -20.48
C SER A 167 -0.01 -6.46 -21.99
N THR A 168 1.15 -6.00 -22.48
CA THR A 168 1.48 -6.08 -23.90
C THR A 168 1.99 -7.49 -24.18
N ASP A 169 1.06 -8.43 -24.38
CA ASP A 169 1.38 -9.75 -24.96
C ASP A 169 1.50 -9.66 -26.48
#